data_AF-A0A928VN23-F1
#
_entry.id   AF-A0A928VN23-F1
#
_cell.length_a   1.000
_cell.length_b   1.000
_cell.length_c   1.000
_cell.angle_alpha   90.00
_cell.angle_beta   90.00
_cell.angle_gamma   90.00
#
_symmetry.space_group_name_H-M   'P 1'
#
loop_
_entity.id
_entity.type
_entity.pdbx_description
1 polymer ?
#
loop_
_entity_poly.entity_id
_entity_poly.type
_entity_poly.pdbx_seq_one_letter_code
_entity_poly.pdbx_strand_id
1 'polypeptide(L)' 'MQAIPVVLLLVYLFGAWKFWRGFRNTNFMQNRLGLTVFWPILLVSRSYRTNFRKALKG' A
#
# COMPACT_ATOMS: atom_id res chain seq x y z
N MET A 1 4.74 27.38 6.80
CA MET A 1 5.13 25.98 6.52
C MET A 1 4.14 25.40 5.53
N GLN A 2 4.59 24.83 4.42
CA GLN A 2 3.69 24.22 3.43
C GLN A 2 3.20 22.87 3.98
N ALA A 3 1.88 22.65 4.02
CA ALA A 3 1.29 21.42 4.58
C ALA A 3 1.39 20.20 3.63
N ILE A 4 1.70 20.43 2.35
CA ILE A 4 1.71 19.41 1.30
C ILE A 4 2.65 18.22 1.63
N PRO A 5 3.92 18.43 2.05
CA PRO A 5 4.81 17.31 2.37
C PRO A 5 4.31 16.47 3.55
N VAL A 6 3.67 17.13 4.54
CA VAL A 6 3.11 16.45 5.71
C VAL A 6 1.94 15.56 5.32
N VAL A 7 1.03 16.08 4.48
CA VAL A 7 -0.11 15.30 3.97
C VAL A 7 0.37 14.10 3.13
N LEU A 8 1.34 14.31 2.25
CA LEU A 8 1.91 13.23 1.45
C LEU A 8 2.55 12.14 2.32
N LEU A 9 3.28 12.53 3.36
CA LEU A 9 3.88 11.60 4.30
C LEU A 9 2.82 10.78 5.05
N LEU A 10 1.75 11.43 5.53
CA LEU A 10 0.65 10.75 6.22
C LEU A 10 -0.06 9.76 5.31
N VAL A 11 -0.36 10.14 4.05
CA VAL A 11 -0.97 9.23 3.06
C VAL A 11 -0.04 8.05 2.77
N TYR A 12 1.26 8.31 2.61
CA TYR A 12 2.26 7.27 2.34
C TYR A 12 2.34 6.25 3.48
N LEU A 13 2.48 6.72 4.72
CA LEU A 13 2.54 5.86 5.90
C LEU A 13 1.23 5.11 6.12
N PHE A 14 0.08 5.76 5.92
CA PHE A 14 -1.23 5.14 6.05
C PHE A 14 -1.45 4.02 5.03
N GLY A 15 -1.09 4.26 3.76
CA GLY A 15 -1.17 3.25 2.70
C GLY A 15 -0.29 2.03 2.98
N ALA A 16 0.96 2.28 3.39
CA ALA A 16 1.90 1.24 3.78
C ALA A 16 1.39 0.42 4.97
N TRP A 17 0.92 1.06 6.04
CA TRP A 17 0.39 0.37 7.21
C TRP A 17 -0.83 -0.51 6.89
N LYS A 18 -1.80 0.02 6.14
CA LYS A 18 -3.00 -0.72 5.74
C LYS A 18 -2.65 -1.92 4.87
N PHE A 19 -1.75 -1.76 3.91
CA PHE A 19 -1.29 -2.87 3.07
C PHE A 19 -0.53 -3.93 3.87
N TRP A 20 0.37 -3.50 4.76
CA TRP A 20 1.13 -4.39 5.62
C TRP A 20 0.21 -5.25 6.48
N ARG A 21 -0.78 -4.64 7.14
CA ARG A 21 -1.74 -5.35 8.01
C ARG A 21 -2.60 -6.36 7.24
N GLY A 22 -3.02 -5.97 6.04
CA GLY A 22 -3.87 -6.78 5.16
C GLY A 22 -3.14 -7.76 4.25
N PHE A 23 -1.80 -7.78 4.26
CA PHE A 23 -0.99 -8.53 3.28
C PHE A 23 -1.37 -10.02 3.19
N ARG A 24 -1.76 -10.63 4.32
CA ARG A 24 -2.21 -12.03 4.40
C ARG A 24 -3.43 -12.34 3.50
N ASN A 25 -4.23 -11.34 3.16
CA ASN A 25 -5.41 -11.49 2.30
C ASN A 25 -5.10 -11.28 0.81
N THR A 26 -3.84 -10.96 0.48
CA THR A 26 -3.40 -10.78 -0.91
C THR A 26 -2.98 -12.11 -1.52
N ASN A 27 -2.94 -12.16 -2.85
CA ASN A 27 -2.40 -13.31 -3.59
C ASN A 27 -0.87 -13.24 -3.72
N PHE A 28 -0.20 -12.29 -3.06
CA PHE A 28 1.25 -12.18 -3.11
C PHE A 28 1.88 -13.22 -2.18
N MET A 29 2.69 -14.10 -2.75
CA MET A 29 3.36 -15.16 -1.99
C MET A 29 4.62 -14.67 -1.27
N GLN A 30 5.28 -13.64 -1.80
CA GLN A 30 6.58 -13.15 -1.32
C GLN A 30 6.67 -11.63 -1.43
N ASN A 31 7.76 -11.07 -0.90
CA ASN A 31 8.12 -9.65 -1.05
C ASN A 31 7.18 -8.66 -0.34
N ARG A 32 6.64 -9.02 0.84
CA ARG A 32 5.78 -8.15 1.66
C ARG A 32 6.39 -6.77 1.92
N LEU A 33 7.67 -6.73 2.31
CA LEU A 33 8.42 -5.49 2.57
C LEU A 33 8.50 -4.61 1.33
N GLY A 34 9.01 -5.14 0.21
CA GLY A 34 9.11 -4.40 -1.04
C GLY A 34 7.74 -3.90 -1.53
N LEU A 35 6.74 -4.77 -1.56
CA LEU A 35 5.40 -4.40 -2.01
C LEU A 35 4.75 -3.35 -1.10
N THR A 36 5.07 -3.32 0.20
CA THR A 36 4.55 -2.31 1.13
C THR A 36 5.20 -0.95 0.92
N VAL A 37 6.53 -0.90 0.76
CA VAL A 37 7.27 0.34 0.52
C VAL A 37 6.88 0.93 -0.84
N PHE A 38 6.75 0.08 -1.85
CA PHE A 38 6.36 0.46 -3.21
C PHE A 38 4.85 0.44 -3.44
N TRP A 39 4.04 0.64 -2.39
CA TRP A 39 2.58 0.64 -2.53
C TRP A 39 2.02 1.60 -3.59
N PRO A 40 2.63 2.75 -3.91
CA PRO A 40 2.15 3.63 -4.99
C PRO A 40 2.12 2.97 -6.37
N ILE A 41 2.75 1.80 -6.56
CA ILE A 41 2.66 1.01 -7.80
C ILE A 41 1.21 0.58 -8.13
N LEU A 42 0.28 0.67 -7.15
CA LEU A 42 -1.14 0.53 -7.43
C LEU A 42 -1.64 1.49 -8.52
N LEU A 43 -1.05 2.67 -8.67
CA LEU A 43 -1.51 3.64 -9.67
C LEU A 43 -1.30 3.13 -11.09
N VAL A 44 -0.31 2.26 -11.29
CA VAL A 44 0.08 1.74 -12.61
C VAL A 44 -0.44 0.32 -12.80
N SER A 45 -0.31 -0.55 -11.79
CA SER A 45 -0.60 -1.98 -11.93
C SER A 45 -2.04 -2.35 -11.52
N ARG A 46 -2.79 -2.97 -12.44
CA ARG A 46 -4.13 -3.52 -12.14
C ARG A 46 -4.06 -4.67 -11.14
N SER A 47 -3.08 -5.57 -11.31
CA SER A 47 -2.89 -6.70 -10.38
C SER A 47 -2.59 -6.21 -8.97
N TYR A 48 -1.73 -5.20 -8.84
CA TYR A 48 -1.42 -4.61 -7.55
C TYR A 48 -2.65 -3.93 -6.93
N ARG A 49 -3.46 -3.16 -7.70
CA ARG A 49 -4.72 -2.57 -7.20
C ARG A 49 -5.68 -3.59 -6.63
N THR A 50 -5.88 -4.71 -7.33
CA THR A 50 -6.77 -5.77 -6.87
C THR A 50 -6.30 -6.35 -5.54
N ASN A 51 -4.99 -6.63 -5.41
CA ASN A 51 -4.41 -7.13 -4.17
C ASN A 51 -4.43 -6.09 -3.05
N PHE A 52 -4.17 -4.82 -3.35
CA PHE A 52 -4.27 -3.74 -2.38
C PHE A 52 -5.69 -3.61 -1.82
N ARG A 53 -6.72 -3.70 -2.67
CA ARG A 53 -8.12 -3.74 -2.24
C ARG A 53 -8.44 -4.94 -1.34
N LYS A 54 -7.84 -6.11 -1.60
CA LYS A 54 -7.97 -7.28 -0.71
C LYS A 54 -7.31 -7.02 0.64
N ALA A 55 -6.13 -6.40 0.66
CA ALA A 55 -5.45 -6.02 1.89
C ALA A 55 -6.29 -5.03 2.72
N LEU A 56 -6.95 -4.06 2.09
CA LEU A 56 -7.80 -3.08 2.79
C LEU A 56 -9.02 -3.68 3.49
N LYS A 57 -9.53 -4.81 2.98
CA LYS A 57 -10.67 -5.55 3.55
C LYS A 57 -10.28 -6.41 4.77
N GLY A 58 -8.99 -6.40 5.15
CA GLY A 58 -8.40 -7.20 6.23
C GLY A 58 -8.20 -6.53 7.59
#